data_AF-A0A1Q9F6R8-F1
#
_entry.id   AF-A0A1Q9F6R8-F1
#
_cell.length_a   1.000
_cell.length_b   1.000
_cell.length_c   1.000
_cell.angle_alpha   90.00
_cell.angle_beta   90.00
_cell.angle_gamma   90.00
#
_symmetry.space_group_name_H-M   'P 1'
#
loop_
_entity.id
_entity.type
_entity.pdbx_description
1 polymer ?
#
loop_
_entity_poly.entity_id
_entity_poly.type
_entity_poly.pdbx_seq_one_letter_code
_entity_poly.pdbx_strand_id
1 'polypeptide(L)'
;MVLVVVLLGWWHHGVLADSGVAQRLGMEAQEVASQSLLQLSRSGALSRRLAQLSSDLAQAAEIHSELGNGTSKSLEALQEELEVLRSHAILVDVAAVEKLRSGVAQCNADLEGAFQGKRGVNSLEAAAQQAEGRHDACRTTATEPESEGKSYYNGYGPGRQQRFWRRRWRFGWRRRKRRWGYGSLVESEASREDETSSWKRRRRTSCDDLQHELESAFCQYRARLTETCGELEACSLRLGQRLADGADEALLEKAEVWRTRVLNAEAAAQCFLESFSSSTDPSGCENVVANTSNLDLPFPGLAACDTSAVATFPCQEEWMQQYYTRKPWYGPSATLAACRACQI
;
A
#
# COMPACT_ATOMS: atom_id res chain seq x y z
N MET A 1 18.74 -20.84 71.56
CA MET A 1 19.78 -20.06 72.26
C MET A 1 19.75 -18.66 71.67
N VAL A 2 19.24 -17.71 72.48
CA VAL A 2 19.45 -16.24 72.40
C VAL A 2 18.99 -15.56 71.09
N LEU A 3 17.91 -14.80 70.97
CA LEU A 3 17.01 -14.18 71.95
C LEU A 3 15.64 -13.97 71.25
N VAL A 4 14.61 -14.60 71.79
CA VAL A 4 13.22 -14.13 71.75
C VAL A 4 13.02 -13.32 73.04
N VAL A 5 12.05 -12.42 73.05
CA VAL A 5 11.54 -11.60 74.18
C VAL A 5 12.07 -10.16 74.17
N VAL A 6 11.13 -9.23 74.41
CA VAL A 6 11.16 -7.75 74.39
C VAL A 6 10.61 -7.22 73.04
N LEU A 7 9.37 -6.78 72.84
CA LEU A 7 8.27 -6.33 73.70
C LEU A 7 6.95 -6.40 72.89
N LEU A 8 6.05 -7.32 73.25
CA LEU A 8 4.60 -7.02 73.25
C LEU A 8 4.34 -6.35 74.59
N GLY A 9 4.10 -5.06 74.54
CA GLY A 9 3.84 -4.26 75.72
C GLY A 9 4.12 -2.82 75.40
N TRP A 10 3.06 -2.11 75.01
CA TRP A 10 2.76 -0.70 75.33
C TRP A 10 1.63 -0.24 74.39
N TRP A 11 0.41 -0.59 74.77
CA TRP A 11 -0.81 0.04 74.24
C TRP A 11 -1.39 0.87 75.39
N HIS A 12 -0.80 2.05 75.58
CA HIS A 12 -1.42 3.23 76.19
C HIS A 12 -0.36 4.32 76.27
N HIS A 13 -0.44 5.27 75.33
CA HIS A 13 -0.13 6.70 75.44
C HIS A 13 0.25 7.22 74.06
N GLY A 14 -0.61 8.08 73.49
CA GLY A 14 -0.30 8.78 72.27
C GLY A 14 0.86 9.74 72.47
N VAL A 15 1.79 9.75 71.52
CA VAL A 15 2.77 10.83 71.32
C VAL A 15 3.10 10.92 69.83
N LEU A 16 2.76 12.08 69.27
CA LEU A 16 3.42 12.85 68.21
C LEU A 16 4.24 12.06 67.18
N ALA A 17 3.70 12.03 65.96
CA ALA A 17 4.41 11.68 64.74
C ALA A 17 5.58 12.66 64.52
N ASP A 18 6.79 12.15 64.58
CA ASP A 18 8.01 12.86 64.25
C ASP A 18 8.15 12.91 62.71
N SER A 19 7.79 14.05 62.11
CA SER A 19 7.67 14.22 60.66
C SER A 19 8.99 13.98 59.91
N GLY A 20 10.13 14.05 60.60
CA GLY A 20 11.45 13.79 60.01
C GLY A 20 11.73 12.32 59.69
N VAL A 21 11.13 11.38 60.42
CA VAL A 21 11.32 9.94 60.21
C VAL A 21 10.49 9.47 59.01
N ALA A 22 9.25 9.95 58.88
CA ALA A 22 8.40 9.66 57.73
C ALA A 22 9.00 10.22 56.42
N GLN A 23 9.63 11.40 56.48
CA GLN A 23 10.22 12.04 55.30
C GLN A 23 11.54 11.37 54.85
N ARG A 24 12.35 10.83 55.78
CA ARG A 24 13.53 10.03 55.43
C ARG A 24 13.16 8.66 54.87
N LEU A 25 12.17 7.99 55.46
CA LEU A 25 11.67 6.73 54.94
C LEU A 25 11.03 6.90 53.55
N GLY A 26 10.39 8.04 53.28
CA GLY A 26 9.88 8.38 51.95
C GLY A 26 10.97 8.55 50.88
N MET A 27 12.08 9.23 51.20
CA MET A 27 13.18 9.40 50.26
C MET A 27 13.97 8.10 50.01
N GLU A 28 14.18 7.27 51.04
CA GLU A 28 14.81 5.95 50.87
C GLU A 28 13.90 4.99 50.10
N ALA A 29 12.58 5.04 50.30
CA ALA A 29 11.63 4.28 49.48
C ALA A 29 11.64 4.73 48.01
N GLN A 30 11.78 6.03 47.76
CA GLN A 30 11.83 6.60 46.40
C GLN A 30 13.15 6.26 45.67
N GLU A 31 14.29 6.26 46.36
CA GLU A 31 15.59 5.80 45.84
C GLU A 31 15.57 4.29 45.52
N VAL A 32 14.96 3.49 46.40
CA VAL A 32 14.81 2.03 46.20
C VAL A 32 13.81 1.72 45.08
N ALA A 33 12.74 2.51 44.93
CA ALA A 33 11.78 2.38 43.84
C ALA A 33 12.40 2.74 42.48
N SER A 34 13.18 3.82 42.41
CA SER A 34 13.86 4.25 41.17
C SER A 34 14.98 3.28 40.74
N GLN A 35 15.78 2.75 41.67
CA GLN A 35 16.76 1.69 41.36
C GLN A 35 16.09 0.37 40.98
N SER A 36 14.95 0.06 41.61
CA SER A 36 14.12 -1.09 41.23
C SER A 36 13.57 -0.92 39.81
N LEU A 37 13.09 0.26 39.42
CA LEU A 37 12.56 0.54 38.08
C LEU A 37 13.61 0.40 36.97
N LEU A 38 14.86 0.80 37.24
CA LEU A 38 15.99 0.56 36.35
C LEU A 38 16.29 -0.93 36.17
N GLN A 39 16.16 -1.73 37.24
CA GLN A 39 16.30 -3.20 37.20
C GLN A 39 15.10 -3.88 36.52
N LEU A 40 13.91 -3.34 36.69
CA LEU A 40 12.64 -3.82 36.14
C LEU A 40 12.60 -3.73 34.60
N SER A 41 13.31 -2.76 34.01
CA SER A 41 13.44 -2.61 32.55
C SER A 41 14.18 -3.77 31.86
N ARG A 42 14.93 -4.59 32.61
CA ARG A 42 15.66 -5.75 32.10
C ARG A 42 14.90 -7.05 32.43
N SER A 43 13.95 -7.39 31.56
CA SER A 43 13.35 -8.73 31.34
C SER A 43 13.11 -9.62 32.57
N GLY A 44 11.84 -9.76 32.99
CA GLY A 44 11.36 -10.80 33.92
C GLY A 44 11.19 -10.38 35.40
N ALA A 45 11.84 -9.30 35.84
CA ALA A 45 11.61 -8.74 37.18
C ALA A 45 10.25 -8.04 37.31
N LEU A 46 9.79 -7.36 36.25
CA LEU A 46 8.56 -6.57 36.24
C LEU A 46 7.31 -7.44 36.32
N SER A 47 7.34 -8.59 35.63
CA SER A 47 6.26 -9.59 35.68
C SER A 47 6.10 -10.20 37.07
N ARG A 48 7.22 -10.44 37.77
CA ARG A 48 7.22 -10.88 39.17
C ARG A 48 6.71 -9.81 40.12
N ARG A 49 7.06 -8.54 39.89
CA ARG A 49 6.59 -7.41 40.69
C ARG A 49 5.07 -7.21 40.55
N LEU A 50 4.51 -7.36 39.36
CA LEU A 50 3.05 -7.30 39.15
C LEU A 50 2.31 -8.48 39.78
N ALA A 51 2.86 -9.68 39.68
CA ALA A 51 2.29 -10.84 40.39
C ALA A 51 2.32 -10.63 41.92
N GLN A 52 3.40 -10.05 42.43
CA GLN A 52 3.54 -9.67 43.83
C GLN A 52 2.51 -8.60 44.22
N LEU A 53 2.39 -7.52 43.44
CA LEU A 53 1.41 -6.45 43.65
C LEU A 53 -0.03 -6.97 43.66
N SER A 54 -0.37 -7.88 42.73
CA SER A 54 -1.67 -8.56 42.69
C SER A 54 -1.91 -9.41 43.95
N SER A 55 -0.92 -10.18 44.37
CA SER A 55 -0.98 -10.96 45.62
C SER A 55 -1.15 -10.06 46.84
N ASP A 56 -0.40 -8.96 46.91
CA ASP A 56 -0.45 -8.01 48.02
C ASP A 56 -1.82 -7.28 48.06
N LEU A 57 -2.42 -7.00 46.90
CA LEU A 57 -3.77 -6.43 46.79
C LEU A 57 -4.85 -7.39 47.33
N ALA A 58 -4.76 -8.67 46.96
CA ALA A 58 -5.68 -9.70 47.44
C ALA A 58 -5.56 -9.89 48.97
N GLN A 59 -4.33 -9.92 49.49
CA GLN A 59 -4.08 -10.01 50.93
C GLN A 59 -4.60 -8.78 51.68
N ALA A 60 -4.41 -7.59 51.13
CA ALA A 60 -4.92 -6.35 51.72
C ALA A 60 -6.46 -6.32 51.76
N ALA A 61 -7.14 -6.86 50.74
CA ALA A 61 -8.59 -6.99 50.71
C ALA A 61 -9.14 -7.94 51.78
N GLU A 62 -8.44 -9.04 52.05
CA GLU A 62 -8.85 -10.03 53.07
C GLU A 62 -8.71 -9.49 54.51
N ILE A 63 -7.66 -8.70 54.75
CA ILE A 63 -7.40 -8.02 56.03
C ILE A 63 -8.37 -6.83 56.25
N HIS A 64 -8.98 -6.31 55.19
CA HIS A 64 -9.80 -5.10 55.22
C HIS A 64 -11.12 -5.25 56.02
N SER A 65 -11.53 -6.47 56.35
CA SER A 65 -12.66 -6.68 57.28
C SER A 65 -12.38 -6.13 58.70
N GLU A 66 -11.11 -5.83 59.04
CA GLU A 66 -10.72 -5.35 60.38
C GLU A 66 -10.01 -3.99 60.44
N LEU A 67 -9.53 -3.41 59.32
CA LEU A 67 -8.76 -2.16 59.32
C LEU A 67 -9.35 -1.06 58.41
N GLY A 68 -9.82 0.03 59.01
CA GLY A 68 -10.14 1.29 58.31
C GLY A 68 -8.89 2.13 57.97
N ASN A 69 -9.06 3.26 57.25
CA ASN A 69 -8.12 4.34 56.82
C ASN A 69 -6.69 3.98 56.31
N GLY A 70 -6.00 2.97 56.84
CA GLY A 70 -4.65 2.56 56.42
C GLY A 70 -4.63 1.83 55.08
N THR A 71 -5.63 1.00 54.81
CA THR A 71 -5.81 0.28 53.55
C THR A 71 -6.10 1.21 52.37
N SER A 72 -6.79 2.34 52.58
CA SER A 72 -7.01 3.36 51.53
C SER A 72 -5.69 3.95 51.02
N LYS A 73 -4.74 4.25 51.93
CA LYS A 73 -3.42 4.80 51.55
C LYS A 73 -2.56 3.79 50.80
N SER A 74 -2.63 2.51 51.18
CA SER A 74 -1.93 1.45 50.45
C SER A 74 -2.47 1.31 49.03
N LEU A 75 -3.80 1.40 48.86
CA LEU A 75 -4.42 1.31 47.54
C LEU A 75 -4.08 2.50 46.64
N GLU A 76 -4.06 3.72 47.19
CA GLU A 76 -3.61 4.92 46.47
C GLU A 76 -2.15 4.81 46.01
N ALA A 77 -1.25 4.32 46.87
CA ALA A 77 0.15 4.10 46.51
C ALA A 77 0.32 3.03 45.41
N LEU A 78 -0.49 1.97 45.45
CA LEU A 78 -0.52 0.92 44.42
C LEU A 78 -1.03 1.47 43.07
N GLN A 79 -2.01 2.36 43.11
CA GLN A 79 -2.53 3.04 41.93
C GLN A 79 -1.46 3.95 41.29
N GLU A 80 -0.69 4.69 42.10
CA GLU A 80 0.41 5.53 41.63
C GLU A 80 1.55 4.70 41.00
N GLU A 81 1.92 3.57 41.60
CA GLU A 81 2.89 2.64 40.98
C GLU A 81 2.37 2.05 39.66
N LEU A 82 1.07 1.69 39.59
CA LEU A 82 0.45 1.20 38.35
C LEU A 82 0.48 2.27 37.25
N GLU A 83 0.27 3.55 37.56
CA GLU A 83 0.39 4.63 36.58
C GLU A 83 1.84 4.81 36.07
N VAL A 84 2.83 4.67 36.94
CA VAL A 84 4.25 4.71 36.56
C VAL A 84 4.61 3.52 35.66
N LEU A 85 4.13 2.31 35.98
CA LEU A 85 4.35 1.13 35.15
C LEU A 85 3.63 1.25 33.80
N ARG A 86 2.41 1.79 33.80
CA ARG A 86 1.63 2.08 32.59
C ARG A 86 2.39 3.05 31.67
N SER A 87 2.88 4.17 32.21
CA SER A 87 3.62 5.16 31.43
C SER A 87 4.92 4.59 30.83
N HIS A 88 5.66 3.76 31.57
CA HIS A 88 6.86 3.08 31.05
C HIS A 88 6.56 2.02 29.98
N ALA A 89 5.53 1.19 30.20
CA ALA A 89 5.12 0.18 29.22
C ALA A 89 4.68 0.85 27.90
N ILE A 90 3.93 1.95 27.98
CA ILE A 90 3.52 2.73 26.81
C ILE A 90 4.74 3.25 26.04
N LEU A 91 5.78 3.76 26.71
CA LEU A 91 6.95 4.38 26.04
C LEU A 91 7.80 3.39 25.23
N VAL A 92 8.06 2.19 25.75
CA VAL A 92 8.86 1.17 25.05
C VAL A 92 8.16 0.70 23.78
N ASP A 93 6.84 0.54 23.85
CA ASP A 93 6.02 0.09 22.73
C ASP A 93 5.89 1.17 21.65
N VAL A 94 5.77 2.45 22.05
CA VAL A 94 5.63 3.57 21.11
C VAL A 94 6.84 3.66 20.19
N ALA A 95 8.07 3.49 20.68
CA ALA A 95 9.26 3.58 19.85
C ALA A 95 9.35 2.46 18.79
N ALA A 96 9.00 1.22 19.15
CA ALA A 96 8.98 0.10 18.21
C ALA A 96 7.88 0.26 17.16
N VAL A 97 6.67 0.66 17.59
CA VAL A 97 5.55 0.93 16.70
C VAL A 97 5.84 2.11 15.77
N GLU A 98 6.47 3.18 16.25
CA GLU A 98 6.90 4.32 15.43
C GLU A 98 7.96 3.92 14.40
N LYS A 99 8.89 3.04 14.76
CA LYS A 99 9.90 2.51 13.82
C LYS A 99 9.27 1.65 12.73
N LEU A 100 8.31 0.79 13.06
CA LEU A 100 7.55 0.01 12.07
C LEU A 100 6.71 0.93 11.17
N ARG A 101 6.00 1.90 11.78
CA ARG A 101 5.18 2.87 11.08
C ARG A 101 6.00 3.72 10.11
N SER A 102 7.19 4.17 10.51
CA SER A 102 8.11 4.90 9.64
C SER A 102 8.67 4.02 8.53
N GLY A 103 8.95 2.74 8.78
CA GLY A 103 9.33 1.77 7.75
C GLY A 103 8.24 1.57 6.69
N VAL A 104 6.98 1.39 7.13
CA VAL A 104 5.81 1.30 6.23
C VAL A 104 5.63 2.59 5.44
N ALA A 105 5.71 3.75 6.12
CA ALA A 105 5.58 5.05 5.46
C ALA A 105 6.66 5.26 4.39
N GLN A 106 7.91 4.88 4.67
CA GLN A 106 9.00 4.97 3.69
C GLN A 106 8.72 4.09 2.48
N CYS A 107 8.32 2.84 2.68
CA CYS A 107 7.99 1.97 1.55
C CYS A 107 6.83 2.50 0.72
N ASN A 108 5.78 3.02 1.35
CA ASN A 108 4.67 3.61 0.64
C ASN A 108 5.11 4.84 -0.17
N ALA A 109 5.99 5.69 0.37
CA ALA A 109 6.53 6.84 -0.34
C ALA A 109 7.40 6.43 -1.54
N ASP A 110 8.25 5.40 -1.38
CA ASP A 110 9.08 4.86 -2.46
C ASP A 110 8.20 4.31 -3.60
N LEU A 111 7.14 3.58 -3.26
CA LEU A 111 6.16 3.07 -4.23
C LEU A 111 5.39 4.19 -4.91
N GLU A 112 4.91 5.17 -4.15
CA GLU A 112 4.19 6.31 -4.72
C GLU A 112 5.06 7.03 -5.75
N GLY A 113 6.35 7.24 -5.46
CA GLY A 113 7.33 7.76 -6.40
C GLY A 113 7.51 6.87 -7.64
N ALA A 114 7.58 5.55 -7.46
CA ALA A 114 7.72 4.58 -8.54
C ALA A 114 6.50 4.48 -9.46
N PHE A 115 5.28 4.69 -8.93
CA PHE A 115 4.04 4.70 -9.72
C PHE A 115 3.78 6.06 -10.39
N GLN A 116 3.93 7.16 -9.65
CA GLN A 116 3.54 8.51 -10.10
C GLN A 116 4.64 9.28 -10.83
N GLY A 117 5.91 8.84 -10.77
CA GLY A 117 7.03 9.54 -11.42
C GLY A 117 6.87 9.74 -12.93
N LYS A 118 7.65 10.66 -13.52
CA LYS A 118 7.66 10.92 -14.99
C LYS A 118 7.99 9.69 -15.85
N ARG A 119 8.62 8.68 -15.25
CA ARG A 119 8.88 7.36 -15.83
C ARG A 119 8.32 6.25 -14.94
N GLY A 120 7.36 6.63 -14.09
CA GLY A 120 6.66 5.71 -13.24
C GLY A 120 5.66 4.89 -14.03
N VAL A 121 5.16 3.84 -13.38
CA VAL A 121 4.24 2.86 -13.96
C VAL A 121 3.07 3.55 -14.70
N ASN A 122 2.40 4.51 -14.07
CA ASN A 122 1.22 5.18 -14.64
C ASN A 122 1.56 5.98 -15.90
N SER A 123 2.73 6.62 -15.92
CA SER A 123 3.18 7.39 -17.08
C SER A 123 3.54 6.48 -18.26
N LEU A 124 4.14 5.32 -17.99
CA LEU A 124 4.50 4.35 -19.03
C LEU A 124 3.27 3.62 -19.57
N GLU A 125 2.31 3.30 -18.71
CA GLU A 125 1.01 2.77 -19.12
C GLU A 125 0.31 3.73 -20.09
N ALA A 126 0.20 5.01 -19.72
CA ALA A 126 -0.38 6.04 -20.58
C ALA A 126 0.36 6.18 -21.91
N ALA A 127 1.70 6.08 -21.90
CA ALA A 127 2.50 6.11 -23.12
C ALA A 127 2.23 4.89 -24.02
N ALA A 128 2.08 3.69 -23.46
CA ALA A 128 1.72 2.49 -24.20
C ALA A 128 0.31 2.60 -24.82
N GLN A 129 -0.67 3.08 -24.06
CA GLN A 129 -2.04 3.32 -24.56
C GLN A 129 -2.06 4.39 -25.67
N GLN A 130 -1.27 5.45 -25.54
CA GLN A 130 -1.15 6.47 -26.58
C GLN A 130 -0.49 5.93 -27.85
N ALA A 131 0.54 5.08 -27.71
CA ALA A 131 1.17 4.41 -28.84
C ALA A 131 0.19 3.46 -29.55
N GLU A 132 -0.63 2.73 -28.79
CA GLU A 132 -1.68 1.87 -29.33
C GLU A 132 -2.68 2.67 -30.16
N GLY A 133 -3.22 3.77 -29.61
CA GLY A 133 -4.17 4.62 -30.31
C GLY A 133 -3.60 5.22 -31.61
N ARG A 134 -2.32 5.63 -31.61
CA ARG A 134 -1.65 6.13 -32.83
C ARG A 134 -1.48 5.03 -33.88
N HIS A 135 -1.05 3.85 -33.47
CA HIS A 135 -0.90 2.70 -34.38
C HIS A 135 -2.26 2.31 -34.99
N ASP A 136 -3.30 2.17 -34.18
CA ASP A 136 -4.65 1.81 -34.62
C ASP A 136 -5.22 2.85 -35.61
N ALA A 137 -5.04 4.14 -35.33
CA ALA A 137 -5.46 5.21 -36.23
C ALA A 137 -4.69 5.16 -37.58
N CYS A 138 -3.38 4.90 -37.55
CA CYS A 138 -2.57 4.74 -38.75
C CYS A 138 -3.06 3.58 -39.62
N ARG A 139 -3.29 2.41 -39.00
CA ARG A 139 -3.74 1.21 -39.73
C ARG A 139 -5.14 1.36 -40.29
N THR A 140 -6.07 1.93 -39.52
CA THR A 140 -7.45 2.17 -39.98
C THR A 140 -7.45 3.03 -41.24
N THR A 141 -6.74 4.15 -41.22
CA THR A 141 -6.67 5.07 -42.35
C THR A 141 -5.83 4.55 -43.53
N ALA A 142 -4.96 3.56 -43.32
CA ALA A 142 -4.24 2.88 -44.39
C ALA A 142 -5.11 1.87 -45.16
N THR A 143 -6.21 1.38 -44.56
CA THR A 143 -7.13 0.44 -45.21
C THR A 143 -8.18 1.11 -46.08
N GLU A 144 -8.47 2.40 -45.86
CA GLU A 144 -9.43 3.12 -46.68
C GLU A 144 -8.87 3.35 -48.09
N PRO A 145 -9.55 2.87 -49.16
CA PRO A 145 -9.17 3.22 -50.51
C PRO A 145 -9.33 4.73 -50.65
N GLU A 146 -8.21 5.43 -50.84
CA GLU A 146 -8.13 6.87 -51.05
C GLU A 146 -9.18 7.28 -52.10
N SER A 147 -10.34 7.74 -51.63
CA SER A 147 -11.45 8.11 -52.50
C SER A 147 -11.24 9.48 -53.16
N GLU A 148 -10.04 10.04 -53.01
CA GLU A 148 -9.62 11.37 -53.47
C GLU A 148 -9.34 11.48 -54.98
N GLY A 149 -9.90 10.58 -55.78
CA GLY A 149 -10.10 10.84 -57.21
C GLY A 149 -11.29 11.75 -57.52
N LYS A 150 -12.08 12.20 -56.53
CA LYS A 150 -13.39 12.83 -56.79
C LYS A 150 -13.55 14.32 -56.41
N SER A 151 -12.52 15.03 -55.94
CA SER A 151 -12.69 16.45 -55.54
C SER A 151 -12.05 17.50 -56.46
N TYR A 152 -11.57 17.15 -57.66
CA TYR A 152 -11.08 18.16 -58.62
C TYR A 152 -12.16 18.73 -59.58
N TYR A 153 -13.43 18.32 -59.45
CA TYR A 153 -14.53 18.76 -60.33
C TYR A 153 -15.60 19.63 -59.68
N ASN A 154 -15.46 20.06 -58.42
CA ASN A 154 -16.45 20.94 -57.77
C ASN A 154 -16.33 22.43 -58.12
N GLY A 155 -15.48 22.81 -59.08
CA GLY A 155 -15.38 24.17 -59.60
C GLY A 155 -16.37 24.55 -60.71
N TYR A 156 -17.15 23.61 -61.25
CA TYR A 156 -18.15 23.92 -62.28
C TYR A 156 -19.56 23.87 -61.70
N GLY A 157 -20.13 25.06 -61.49
CA GLY A 157 -21.42 25.27 -60.82
C GLY A 157 -22.59 24.42 -61.35
N PRO A 158 -23.62 24.17 -60.51
CA PRO A 158 -24.65 23.14 -60.72
C PRO A 158 -25.64 23.37 -61.87
N GLY A 159 -25.41 24.35 -62.76
CA GLY A 159 -26.46 24.84 -63.66
C GLY A 159 -26.54 24.25 -65.08
N ARG A 160 -25.48 23.66 -65.66
CA ARG A 160 -25.50 23.37 -67.13
C ARG A 160 -24.90 22.06 -67.61
N GLN A 161 -24.42 21.16 -66.75
CA GLN A 161 -23.69 19.98 -67.23
C GLN A 161 -24.49 18.67 -67.34
N GLN A 162 -25.63 18.51 -66.66
CA GLN A 162 -26.32 17.21 -66.69
C GLN A 162 -26.92 16.82 -68.06
N ARG A 163 -27.13 17.77 -68.99
CA ARG A 163 -27.65 17.46 -70.34
C ARG A 163 -26.57 17.19 -71.38
N PHE A 164 -25.33 17.61 -71.16
CA PHE A 164 -24.25 17.43 -72.15
C PHE A 164 -23.62 16.03 -72.08
N TRP A 165 -23.60 15.44 -70.88
CA TRP A 165 -22.93 14.16 -70.63
C TRP A 165 -23.76 12.91 -70.98
N ARG A 166 -25.06 13.00 -71.29
CA ARG A 166 -25.84 11.81 -71.71
C ARG A 166 -25.84 11.54 -73.21
N ARG A 167 -25.54 12.53 -74.08
CA ARG A 167 -25.57 12.35 -75.54
C ARG A 167 -24.20 12.16 -76.21
N ARG A 168 -23.09 12.52 -75.57
CA ARG A 168 -21.76 12.51 -76.21
C ARG A 168 -20.93 11.23 -75.98
N TRP A 169 -21.31 10.37 -75.04
CA TRP A 169 -20.54 9.17 -74.70
C TRP A 169 -20.68 7.98 -75.66
N ARG A 170 -21.70 7.92 -76.54
CA ARG A 170 -21.87 6.78 -77.45
C ARG A 170 -21.14 6.87 -78.80
N PHE A 171 -20.69 8.06 -79.23
CA PHE A 171 -20.08 8.20 -80.57
C PHE A 171 -18.73 8.95 -80.62
N GLY A 172 -18.27 9.56 -79.51
CA GLY A 172 -17.05 10.37 -79.49
C GLY A 172 -15.73 9.63 -79.23
N TRP A 173 -15.77 8.45 -78.60
CA TRP A 173 -14.55 7.76 -78.15
C TRP A 173 -13.81 6.97 -79.24
N ARG A 174 -14.48 6.60 -80.35
CA ARG A 174 -13.84 5.82 -81.43
C ARG A 174 -13.10 6.68 -82.48
N ARG A 175 -13.46 7.96 -82.68
CA ARG A 175 -12.78 8.82 -83.67
C ARG A 175 -11.66 9.71 -83.12
N ARG A 176 -11.56 9.90 -81.80
CA ARG A 176 -10.47 10.68 -81.17
C ARG A 176 -9.25 9.87 -80.72
N LYS A 177 -9.22 8.55 -80.92
CA LYS A 177 -8.07 7.70 -80.64
C LYS A 177 -6.90 7.82 -81.64
N ARG A 178 -7.04 8.60 -82.73
CA ARG A 178 -6.02 8.68 -83.79
C ARG A 178 -5.28 10.03 -83.89
N ARG A 179 -5.64 11.04 -83.08
CA ARG A 179 -5.00 12.38 -83.15
C ARG A 179 -4.21 12.76 -81.89
N TRP A 180 -4.41 12.05 -80.80
CA TRP A 180 -3.54 12.11 -79.62
C TRP A 180 -2.80 10.78 -79.60
N GLY A 181 -1.49 10.81 -79.80
CA GLY A 181 -0.67 9.61 -79.89
C GLY A 181 -0.90 8.70 -78.68
N TYR A 182 -1.12 7.41 -78.96
CA TYR A 182 -1.40 6.36 -77.97
C TYR A 182 -0.33 6.26 -76.86
N GLY A 183 0.88 6.80 -77.08
CA GLY A 183 1.97 6.83 -76.10
C GLY A 183 1.73 7.73 -74.88
N SER A 184 1.09 8.89 -75.05
CA SER A 184 0.95 9.87 -73.94
C SER A 184 -0.05 9.46 -72.86
N LEU A 185 -1.03 8.60 -73.18
CA LEU A 185 -2.02 8.11 -72.20
C LEU A 185 -1.47 6.97 -71.35
N VAL A 186 -0.71 6.05 -71.95
CA VAL A 186 -0.10 4.91 -71.23
C VAL A 186 0.97 5.40 -70.25
N GLU A 187 1.75 6.41 -70.63
CA GLU A 187 2.76 7.03 -69.76
C GLU A 187 2.13 7.73 -68.54
N SER A 188 0.92 8.27 -68.69
CA SER A 188 0.17 8.89 -67.60
C SER A 188 -0.53 7.90 -66.65
N GLU A 189 -0.85 6.69 -67.11
CA GLU A 189 -1.43 5.62 -66.26
C GLU A 189 -0.31 4.94 -65.44
N ALA A 190 0.82 4.63 -66.06
CA ALA A 190 1.98 4.06 -65.37
C ALA A 190 2.54 4.97 -64.27
N SER A 191 2.63 6.28 -64.52
CA SER A 191 3.07 7.26 -63.51
C SER A 191 2.13 7.34 -62.31
N ARG A 192 0.81 7.10 -62.50
CA ARG A 192 -0.18 7.10 -61.42
C ARG A 192 -0.14 5.82 -60.58
N GLU A 193 0.10 4.68 -61.21
CA GLU A 193 0.30 3.40 -60.51
C GLU A 193 1.57 3.44 -59.65
N ASP A 194 2.65 4.06 -60.14
CA ASP A 194 3.89 4.20 -59.38
C ASP A 194 3.73 5.13 -58.16
N GLU A 195 3.11 6.30 -58.33
CA GLU A 195 2.83 7.23 -57.22
C GLU A 195 1.92 6.60 -56.15
N THR A 196 0.89 5.86 -56.57
CA THR A 196 0.00 5.17 -55.63
C THR A 196 0.69 4.03 -54.88
N SER A 197 1.58 3.30 -55.55
CA SER A 197 2.39 2.26 -54.89
C SER A 197 3.39 2.86 -53.88
N SER A 198 3.99 4.01 -54.22
CA SER A 198 4.97 4.71 -53.39
C SER A 198 4.32 5.29 -52.13
N TRP A 199 3.12 5.89 -52.23
CA TRP A 199 2.41 6.37 -51.05
C TRP A 199 2.01 5.21 -50.13
N LYS A 200 1.45 4.12 -50.67
CA LYS A 200 1.05 2.95 -49.87
C LYS A 200 2.22 2.37 -49.10
N ARG A 201 3.38 2.28 -49.76
CA ARG A 201 4.63 1.84 -49.13
C ARG A 201 5.05 2.77 -47.99
N ARG A 202 5.09 4.09 -48.21
CA ARG A 202 5.45 5.07 -47.17
C ARG A 202 4.49 5.03 -45.97
N ARG A 203 3.18 4.96 -46.22
CA ARG A 203 2.15 4.84 -45.18
C ARG A 203 2.33 3.58 -44.36
N ARG A 204 2.56 2.44 -45.03
CA ARG A 204 2.83 1.16 -44.38
C ARG A 204 4.07 1.25 -43.48
N THR A 205 5.19 1.75 -44.00
CA THR A 205 6.41 1.95 -43.21
C THR A 205 6.14 2.83 -41.97
N SER A 206 5.39 3.92 -42.12
CA SER A 206 5.03 4.76 -40.98
C SER A 206 4.18 4.03 -39.94
N CYS A 207 3.25 3.16 -40.34
CA CYS A 207 2.48 2.37 -39.38
C CYS A 207 3.34 1.24 -38.77
N ASP A 208 4.28 0.66 -39.51
CA ASP A 208 5.25 -0.32 -39.02
C ASP A 208 6.16 0.31 -37.93
N ASP A 209 6.57 1.57 -38.11
CA ASP A 209 7.32 2.32 -37.09
C ASP A 209 6.48 2.55 -35.81
N LEU A 210 5.20 2.91 -35.96
CA LEU A 210 4.28 3.05 -34.82
C LEU A 210 3.99 1.71 -34.12
N GLN A 211 4.00 0.60 -34.87
CA GLN A 211 3.91 -0.74 -34.30
C GLN A 211 5.10 -1.00 -33.36
N HIS A 212 6.32 -0.69 -33.81
CA HIS A 212 7.51 -0.82 -32.97
C HIS A 212 7.52 0.12 -31.77
N GLU A 213 6.97 1.33 -31.92
CA GLU A 213 6.81 2.27 -30.81
C GLU A 213 5.85 1.71 -29.74
N LEU A 214 4.70 1.14 -30.14
CA LEU A 214 3.77 0.45 -29.25
C LEU A 214 4.46 -0.72 -28.53
N GLU A 215 5.11 -1.61 -29.27
CA GLU A 215 5.80 -2.77 -28.70
C GLU A 215 6.85 -2.34 -27.66
N SER A 216 7.66 -1.33 -27.99
CA SER A 216 8.68 -0.80 -27.09
C SER A 216 8.08 -0.14 -25.85
N ALA A 217 7.04 0.70 -26.01
CA ALA A 217 6.38 1.37 -24.91
C ALA A 217 5.72 0.37 -23.95
N PHE A 218 5.05 -0.66 -24.48
CA PHE A 218 4.46 -1.73 -23.68
C PHE A 218 5.53 -2.53 -22.92
N CYS A 219 6.66 -2.85 -23.56
CA CYS A 219 7.76 -3.55 -22.87
C CYS A 219 8.36 -2.70 -21.73
N GLN A 220 8.50 -1.38 -21.91
CA GLN A 220 8.96 -0.48 -20.84
C GLN A 220 7.96 -0.43 -19.68
N TYR A 221 6.66 -0.33 -19.99
CA TYR A 221 5.59 -0.40 -18.99
C TYR A 221 5.64 -1.70 -18.20
N ARG A 222 5.70 -2.84 -18.90
CA ARG A 222 5.81 -4.17 -18.28
C ARG A 222 7.02 -4.28 -17.37
N ALA A 223 8.21 -3.93 -17.86
CA ALA A 223 9.44 -4.01 -17.08
C ALA A 223 9.32 -3.19 -15.80
N ARG A 224 8.83 -1.94 -15.90
CA ARG A 224 8.67 -1.06 -14.74
C ARG A 224 7.63 -1.57 -13.75
N LEU A 225 6.46 -2.03 -14.23
CA LEU A 225 5.42 -2.58 -13.36
C LEU A 225 5.95 -3.82 -12.61
N THR A 226 6.58 -4.77 -13.30
CA THR A 226 7.16 -5.96 -12.67
C THR A 226 8.25 -5.62 -11.66
N GLU A 227 9.15 -4.68 -12.00
CA GLU A 227 10.18 -4.19 -11.08
C GLU A 227 9.58 -3.57 -9.82
N THR A 228 8.65 -2.61 -9.97
CA THR A 228 8.01 -1.94 -8.83
C THR A 228 7.20 -2.91 -7.96
N CYS A 229 6.54 -3.91 -8.55
CA CYS A 229 5.89 -4.97 -7.80
C CYS A 229 6.90 -5.82 -7.00
N GLY A 230 8.06 -6.14 -7.59
CA GLY A 230 9.14 -6.84 -6.88
C GLY A 230 9.74 -6.01 -5.74
N GLU A 231 9.87 -4.69 -5.92
CA GLU A 231 10.31 -3.75 -4.86
C GLU A 231 9.31 -3.71 -3.70
N LEU A 232 8.00 -3.76 -4.00
CA LEU A 232 6.94 -3.83 -3.00
C LEU A 232 7.01 -5.11 -2.18
N GLU A 233 7.14 -6.26 -2.85
CA GLU A 233 7.31 -7.56 -2.19
C GLU A 233 8.60 -7.60 -1.35
N ALA A 234 9.71 -7.09 -1.88
CA ALA A 234 10.96 -7.00 -1.13
C ALA A 234 10.86 -6.05 0.07
N CYS A 235 10.07 -4.98 0.00
CA CYS A 235 9.75 -4.17 1.17
C CYS A 235 8.96 -4.98 2.20
N SER A 236 7.88 -5.64 1.80
CA SER A 236 7.00 -6.38 2.71
C SER A 236 7.78 -7.47 3.45
N LEU A 237 8.64 -8.21 2.72
CA LEU A 237 9.53 -9.22 3.29
C LEU A 237 10.54 -8.61 4.26
N ARG A 238 11.17 -7.47 3.95
CA ARG A 238 12.10 -6.80 4.87
C ARG A 238 11.41 -6.31 6.15
N LEU A 239 10.17 -5.83 6.05
CA LEU A 239 9.37 -5.46 7.22
C LEU A 239 9.01 -6.70 8.04
N GLY A 240 8.58 -7.78 7.39
CA GLY A 240 8.32 -9.06 8.04
C GLY A 240 9.55 -9.68 8.72
N GLN A 241 10.72 -9.62 8.08
CA GLN A 241 11.99 -10.07 8.66
C GLN A 241 12.40 -9.22 9.85
N ARG A 242 12.22 -7.89 9.79
CA ARG A 242 12.50 -7.03 10.95
C ARG A 242 11.63 -7.39 12.16
N LEU A 243 10.39 -7.79 11.92
CA LEU A 243 9.52 -8.36 12.95
C LEU A 243 10.10 -9.70 13.43
N ALA A 244 10.31 -10.66 12.53
CA ALA A 244 10.70 -12.05 12.83
C ALA A 244 12.11 -12.23 13.42
N ASP A 245 13.08 -11.36 13.11
CA ASP A 245 14.47 -11.46 13.59
C ASP A 245 14.61 -11.13 15.10
N GLY A 246 13.51 -11.17 15.85
CA GLY A 246 13.50 -11.33 17.31
C GLY A 246 13.80 -10.07 18.12
N ALA A 247 14.17 -8.96 17.49
CA ALA A 247 14.17 -7.66 18.16
C ALA A 247 12.73 -7.19 18.39
N ASP A 248 11.88 -7.24 17.36
CA ASP A 248 10.58 -6.59 17.38
C ASP A 248 9.40 -7.56 17.62
N GLU A 249 9.44 -8.84 17.19
CA GLU A 249 8.37 -9.83 17.50
C GLU A 249 8.34 -10.23 18.97
N ALA A 250 9.49 -10.56 19.56
CA ALA A 250 9.57 -10.80 21.00
C ALA A 250 9.28 -9.52 21.81
N LEU A 251 9.45 -8.32 21.24
CA LEU A 251 9.01 -7.06 21.85
C LEU A 251 7.51 -6.83 21.66
N LEU A 252 6.92 -7.18 20.52
CA LEU A 252 5.49 -7.03 20.22
C LEU A 252 4.64 -8.03 20.97
N GLU A 253 5.02 -9.31 20.99
CA GLU A 253 4.36 -10.32 21.80
C GLU A 253 4.49 -9.96 23.29
N LYS A 254 5.69 -9.53 23.72
CA LYS A 254 5.84 -9.01 25.09
C LYS A 254 4.97 -7.79 25.31
N ALA A 255 4.93 -6.83 24.40
CA ALA A 255 4.15 -5.59 24.51
C ALA A 255 2.65 -5.87 24.59
N GLU A 256 2.12 -6.75 23.74
CA GLU A 256 0.70 -7.15 23.74
C GLU A 256 0.34 -7.90 25.02
N VAL A 257 1.15 -8.90 25.41
CA VAL A 257 0.95 -9.63 26.67
C VAL A 257 1.09 -8.68 27.86
N TRP A 258 2.03 -7.72 27.81
CA TRP A 258 2.25 -6.73 28.86
C TRP A 258 1.09 -5.75 28.98
N ARG A 259 0.64 -5.16 27.88
CA ARG A 259 -0.51 -4.25 27.87
C ARG A 259 -1.77 -4.97 28.33
N THR A 260 -2.00 -6.20 27.89
CA THR A 260 -3.12 -7.01 28.36
C THR A 260 -3.06 -7.19 29.87
N ARG A 261 -1.88 -7.51 30.44
CA ARG A 261 -1.70 -7.65 31.89
C ARG A 261 -1.90 -6.34 32.64
N VAL A 262 -1.35 -5.23 32.15
CA VAL A 262 -1.50 -3.91 32.79
C VAL A 262 -2.95 -3.45 32.76
N LEU A 263 -3.64 -3.60 31.61
CA LEU A 263 -5.05 -3.25 31.49
C LEU A 263 -5.95 -4.13 32.35
N ASN A 264 -5.68 -5.44 32.42
CA ASN A 264 -6.40 -6.34 33.33
C ASN A 264 -6.16 -5.96 34.81
N ALA A 265 -4.93 -5.60 35.17
CA ALA A 265 -4.61 -5.15 36.53
C ALA A 265 -5.30 -3.82 36.87
N GLU A 266 -5.33 -2.86 35.94
CA GLU A 266 -6.05 -1.59 36.08
C GLU A 266 -7.56 -1.83 36.24
N ALA A 267 -8.15 -2.69 35.40
CA ALA A 267 -9.56 -3.03 35.45
C ALA A 267 -9.93 -3.77 36.75
N ALA A 268 -9.07 -4.69 37.23
CA ALA A 268 -9.26 -5.35 38.52
C ALA A 268 -9.18 -4.34 39.68
N ALA A 269 -8.17 -3.45 39.69
CA ALA A 269 -8.02 -2.43 40.72
C ALA A 269 -9.22 -1.47 40.77
N GLN A 270 -9.73 -1.03 39.61
CA GLN A 270 -10.95 -0.23 39.52
C GLN A 270 -12.17 -0.99 40.06
N CYS A 271 -12.34 -2.27 39.69
CA CYS A 271 -13.42 -3.10 40.23
C CYS A 271 -13.36 -3.22 41.76
N PHE A 272 -12.17 -3.43 42.34
CA PHE A 272 -12.01 -3.48 43.79
C PHE A 272 -12.35 -2.12 44.44
N LEU A 273 -11.85 -1.01 43.90
CA LEU A 273 -12.19 0.33 44.38
C LEU A 273 -13.71 0.59 44.37
N GLU A 274 -14.37 0.24 43.26
CA GLU A 274 -15.81 0.40 43.11
C GLU A 274 -16.59 -0.49 44.08
N SER A 275 -16.19 -1.74 44.26
CA SER A 275 -16.86 -2.67 45.19
C SER A 275 -16.74 -2.20 46.65
N PHE A 276 -15.57 -1.67 47.05
CA PHE A 276 -15.41 -1.03 48.36
C PHE A 276 -16.30 0.21 48.53
N SER A 277 -16.35 1.08 47.52
CA SER A 277 -17.16 2.31 47.59
C SER A 277 -18.67 2.05 47.63
N SER A 278 -19.12 0.95 47.01
CA SER A 278 -20.53 0.59 46.86
C SER A 278 -21.00 -0.52 47.81
N SER A 279 -20.11 -1.06 48.65
CA SER A 279 -20.39 -2.23 49.52
C SER A 279 -20.91 -3.45 48.75
N THR A 280 -20.47 -3.63 47.50
CA THR A 280 -20.77 -4.83 46.71
C THR A 280 -19.71 -5.89 46.91
N ASP A 281 -20.05 -7.15 46.59
CA ASP A 281 -19.15 -8.30 46.73
C ASP A 281 -17.95 -8.17 45.77
N PRO A 282 -16.69 -8.15 46.27
CA PRO A 282 -15.50 -8.03 45.44
C PRO A 282 -15.09 -9.34 44.73
N SER A 283 -15.75 -10.47 45.01
CA SER A 283 -15.35 -11.80 44.51
C SER A 283 -15.27 -11.93 42.98
N GLY A 284 -15.92 -11.04 42.23
CA GLY A 284 -15.87 -11.00 40.76
C GLY A 284 -14.67 -10.25 40.17
N CYS A 285 -13.93 -9.47 40.96
CA CYS A 285 -12.93 -8.53 40.44
C CYS A 285 -11.63 -9.17 39.97
N GLU A 286 -11.30 -10.39 40.45
CA GLU A 286 -10.07 -11.10 40.11
C GLU A 286 -9.99 -11.55 38.64
N ASN A 287 -11.15 -11.69 37.99
CA ASN A 287 -11.27 -12.25 36.65
C ASN A 287 -11.75 -11.22 35.61
N VAL A 288 -11.64 -9.92 35.94
CA VAL A 288 -12.00 -8.86 35.00
C VAL A 288 -10.99 -8.83 33.86
N VAL A 289 -11.50 -9.04 32.65
CA VAL A 289 -10.72 -8.93 31.41
C VAL A 289 -10.98 -7.56 30.81
N ALA A 290 -9.92 -6.77 30.67
CA ALA A 290 -10.01 -5.48 30.00
C ALA A 290 -10.22 -5.66 28.50
N ASN A 291 -10.96 -4.72 27.89
CA ASN A 291 -11.14 -4.70 26.45
C ASN A 291 -9.83 -4.28 25.77
N THR A 292 -9.19 -5.20 25.06
CA THR A 292 -7.93 -4.99 24.32
C THR A 292 -8.12 -4.75 22.82
N SER A 293 -9.36 -4.62 22.33
CA SER A 293 -9.63 -4.47 20.88
C SER A 293 -9.01 -3.22 20.24
N ASN A 294 -8.68 -2.20 21.03
CA ASN A 294 -7.95 -1.01 20.59
C ASN A 294 -6.42 -1.23 20.48
N LEU A 295 -5.92 -2.40 20.90
CA LEU A 295 -4.51 -2.76 20.84
C LEU A 295 -4.16 -3.58 19.59
N ASP A 296 -5.15 -4.10 18.87
CA ASP A 296 -4.92 -4.66 17.54
C ASP A 296 -4.41 -3.52 16.65
N LEU A 297 -3.11 -3.58 16.34
CA LEU A 297 -2.50 -2.74 15.33
C LEU A 297 -2.61 -3.49 14.01
N PRO A 298 -3.66 -3.26 13.19
CA PRO A 298 -3.72 -3.89 11.89
C PRO A 298 -2.50 -3.42 11.12
N PHE A 299 -1.58 -4.35 10.85
CA PHE A 299 -0.52 -4.08 9.89
C PHE A 299 -1.23 -3.74 8.59
N PRO A 300 -1.08 -2.53 8.04
CA PRO A 300 -1.76 -2.20 6.80
C PRO A 300 -1.23 -3.18 5.76
N GLY A 301 -2.09 -4.12 5.37
CA GLY A 301 -1.75 -5.10 4.35
C GLY A 301 -1.30 -4.34 3.13
N LEU A 302 -0.04 -4.52 2.74
CA LEU A 302 0.44 -3.96 1.49
C LEU A 302 -0.42 -4.58 0.40
N ALA A 303 -1.15 -3.74 -0.34
CA ALA A 303 -2.04 -4.21 -1.39
C ALA A 303 -1.23 -5.08 -2.36
N ALA A 304 -1.75 -6.26 -2.71
CA ALA A 304 -1.10 -7.13 -3.66
C ALA A 304 -0.90 -6.38 -4.99
N CYS A 305 0.31 -6.45 -5.53
CA CYS A 305 0.62 -5.81 -6.79
C CYS A 305 0.03 -6.62 -7.94
N ASP A 306 -0.91 -6.04 -8.69
CA ASP A 306 -1.51 -6.71 -9.83
C ASP A 306 -0.63 -6.53 -11.09
N THR A 307 -0.10 -7.63 -11.60
CA THR A 307 0.68 -7.68 -12.85
C THR A 307 -0.10 -8.27 -14.01
N SER A 308 -1.40 -8.56 -13.83
CA SER A 308 -2.24 -9.19 -14.86
C SER A 308 -2.31 -8.38 -16.15
N ALA A 309 -2.27 -7.05 -16.06
CA ALA A 309 -2.28 -6.13 -17.20
C ALA A 309 -1.07 -6.32 -18.14
N VAL A 310 0.04 -6.88 -17.65
CA VAL A 310 1.28 -7.10 -18.42
C VAL A 310 1.70 -8.57 -18.45
N ALA A 311 0.79 -9.46 -18.07
CA ALA A 311 1.01 -10.90 -18.07
C ALA A 311 1.24 -11.42 -19.50
N THR A 312 0.51 -10.88 -20.46
CA THR A 312 0.76 -11.08 -21.89
C THR A 312 1.60 -9.92 -22.43
N PHE A 313 2.49 -10.21 -23.39
CA PHE A 313 3.42 -9.21 -23.92
C PHE A 313 3.71 -9.42 -25.42
N PRO A 314 4.31 -8.43 -26.10
CA PRO A 314 4.60 -8.49 -27.52
C PRO A 314 5.15 -9.84 -28.00
N CYS A 315 4.58 -10.28 -29.13
CA CYS A 315 4.90 -11.51 -29.86
C CYS A 315 4.35 -12.80 -29.25
N GLN A 316 3.66 -12.72 -28.12
CA GLN A 316 2.79 -13.81 -27.67
C GLN A 316 1.48 -13.80 -28.44
N GLU A 317 0.92 -14.99 -28.67
CA GLU A 317 -0.31 -15.16 -29.46
C GLU A 317 -1.47 -14.37 -28.85
N GLU A 318 -1.65 -14.43 -27.52
CA GLU A 318 -2.72 -13.72 -26.81
C GLU A 318 -2.59 -12.20 -26.94
N TRP A 319 -1.37 -11.66 -26.83
CA TRP A 319 -1.11 -10.24 -26.99
C TRP A 319 -1.32 -9.80 -28.44
N MET A 320 -0.80 -10.56 -29.41
CA MET A 320 -0.99 -10.30 -30.83
C MET A 320 -2.48 -10.31 -31.21
N GLN A 321 -3.27 -11.20 -30.60
CA GLN A 321 -4.72 -11.22 -30.79
C GLN A 321 -5.40 -9.96 -30.26
N GLN A 322 -5.05 -9.55 -29.04
CA GLN A 322 -5.63 -8.37 -28.42
C GLN A 322 -5.30 -7.08 -29.18
N TYR A 323 -4.03 -6.88 -29.53
CA TYR A 323 -3.55 -5.60 -30.05
C TYR A 323 -3.56 -5.52 -31.58
N TYR A 324 -3.55 -6.65 -32.30
CA TYR A 324 -3.53 -6.66 -33.76
C TYR A 324 -4.64 -7.51 -34.39
N THR A 325 -4.63 -8.84 -34.20
CA THR A 325 -5.37 -9.71 -35.12
C THR A 325 -6.89 -9.69 -34.93
N ARG A 326 -7.39 -9.21 -33.78
CA ARG A 326 -8.82 -8.95 -33.55
C ARG A 326 -9.26 -7.53 -33.90
N LYS A 327 -8.34 -6.64 -34.31
CA LYS A 327 -8.69 -5.25 -34.64
C LYS A 327 -9.45 -5.18 -35.97
N PRO A 328 -10.40 -4.25 -36.14
CA PRO A 328 -11.19 -4.15 -37.38
C PRO A 328 -10.37 -3.88 -38.64
N TRP A 329 -9.20 -3.22 -38.49
CA TRP A 329 -8.29 -2.93 -39.59
C TRP A 329 -7.45 -4.15 -40.01
N TYR A 330 -7.46 -5.24 -39.23
CA TYR A 330 -6.72 -6.46 -39.54
C TYR A 330 -7.54 -7.36 -40.48
N GLY A 331 -7.03 -7.55 -41.70
CA GLY A 331 -7.68 -8.36 -42.73
C GLY A 331 -6.66 -9.07 -43.63
N PRO A 332 -7.11 -9.79 -44.68
CA PRO A 332 -6.23 -10.63 -45.51
C PRO A 332 -5.06 -9.89 -46.19
N SER A 333 -5.22 -8.59 -46.43
CA SER A 333 -4.20 -7.73 -47.03
C SER A 333 -3.38 -6.94 -46.02
N ALA A 334 -3.75 -6.96 -44.74
CA ALA A 334 -3.00 -6.30 -43.69
C ALA A 334 -1.74 -7.11 -43.41
N THR A 335 -0.59 -6.43 -43.39
CA THR A 335 0.71 -7.04 -43.08
C THR A 335 1.32 -6.25 -41.95
N LEU A 336 1.66 -6.97 -40.88
CA LEU A 336 2.36 -6.43 -39.72
C LEU A 336 3.86 -6.43 -39.97
N ALA A 337 4.56 -5.52 -39.31
CA ALA A 337 6.00 -5.62 -39.17
C ALA A 337 6.36 -6.86 -38.33
N ALA A 338 7.60 -7.35 -38.47
CA ALA A 338 8.11 -8.40 -37.61
C ALA A 338 8.06 -7.94 -36.15
N CYS A 339 7.35 -8.71 -35.32
CA CYS A 339 7.16 -8.37 -33.92
C CYS A 339 8.49 -8.38 -33.15
N ARG A 340 8.67 -7.43 -32.23
CA ARG A 340 9.84 -7.36 -31.34
C ARG A 340 9.48 -7.83 -29.93
N ALA A 341 10.07 -8.95 -29.52
CA ALA A 341 9.90 -9.47 -28.17
C ALA A 341 10.52 -8.50 -27.14
N CYS A 342 9.93 -8.44 -25.94
CA CYS A 342 10.52 -7.67 -24.86
C CYS A 342 11.90 -8.25 -24.47
N GLN A 343 12.91 -7.38 -24.44
CA GLN A 343 14.19 -7.68 -23.83
C GLN A 343 14.00 -7.48 -22.32
N ILE A 344 13.94 -8.58 -21.58
CA ILE A 344 13.81 -8.58 -20.11
C ILE A 344 15.21 -8.48 -19.50
#